data_AF-A0A1F4QXG0-F1
#
_entry.id   AF-A0A1F4QXG0-F1
#
_cell.length_a   1.000
_cell.length_b   1.000
_cell.length_c   1.000
_cell.angle_alpha   90.00
_cell.angle_beta   90.00
_cell.angle_gamma   90.00
#
_symmetry.space_group_name_H-M   'P 1'
#
loop_
_entity.id
_entity.type
_entity.pdbx_description
1 polymer ?
#
loop_
_entity_poly.entity_id
_entity_poly.type
_entity_poly.pdbx_seq_one_letter_code
_entity_poly.pdbx_strand_id
1 'polypeptide(L)'
;MAVGIPKEHPLVRLFANLTRENFTDHLGWPDAEVIGYVTDVLTDFVHIDQVYKIRNAQGWRVEEVAEMLYEGDLLHRAESLEREREVHKHVGDYTMFMAGVFPEFLHRLKRSRAVDSADGLLDFIRVGKVSYRIVSEFTYGPYAPSAP
;
A
#
# COMPACT_ATOMS: atom_id res chain seq x y z
N MET A 1 17.89 -3.34 -8.54
CA MET A 1 17.59 -3.21 -7.09
C MET A 1 17.29 -1.75 -6.85
N ALA A 2 16.01 -1.37 -6.68
CA ALA A 2 15.70 -0.03 -6.24
C ALA A 2 16.12 0.07 -4.78
N VAL A 3 17.21 0.78 -4.52
CA VAL A 3 17.65 1.09 -3.15
C VAL A 3 16.56 2.00 -2.58
N GLY A 4 15.88 1.51 -1.53
CA GLY A 4 14.94 2.34 -0.77
C GLY A 4 15.66 3.58 -0.23
N ILE A 5 14.89 4.62 0.08
CA ILE A 5 15.45 5.85 0.61
C ILE A 5 16.08 5.55 1.99
N PRO A 6 17.36 5.91 2.24
CA PRO A 6 17.99 5.72 3.54
C PRO A 6 17.24 6.45 4.65
N LYS A 7 17.24 5.91 5.88
CA LYS A 7 16.50 6.51 7.02
C LYS A 7 16.99 7.93 7.36
N GLU A 8 18.26 8.21 7.12
CA GLU A 8 18.89 9.51 7.36
C GLU A 8 18.59 10.53 6.25
N HIS A 9 17.90 10.10 5.18
CA HIS A 9 17.62 10.96 4.04
C HIS A 9 16.70 12.13 4.44
N PRO A 10 16.96 13.37 3.97
CA PRO A 10 16.16 14.54 4.34
C PRO A 10 14.65 14.42 4.04
N LEU A 11 14.27 13.64 3.01
CA LEU A 11 12.86 13.38 2.69
C LEU A 11 12.13 12.61 3.79
N VAL A 12 12.79 11.67 4.47
CA VAL A 12 12.20 10.93 5.59
C VAL A 12 11.84 11.90 6.71
N ARG A 13 12.76 12.82 7.03
CA ARG A 13 12.51 13.88 8.03
C ARG A 13 11.40 14.83 7.60
N LEU A 14 11.35 15.19 6.32
CA LEU A 14 10.29 16.05 5.79
C LEU A 14 8.92 15.39 5.96
N PHE A 15 8.75 14.16 5.48
CA PHE A 15 7.48 13.44 5.60
C PHE A 15 7.12 13.19 7.07
N ALA A 16 8.07 12.80 7.92
CA ALA A 16 7.83 12.61 9.36
C ALA A 16 7.30 13.86 10.06
N ASN A 17 7.79 15.04 9.66
CA ASN A 17 7.32 16.30 10.23
C ASN A 17 5.92 16.64 9.74
N LEU A 18 5.66 16.53 8.43
CA LEU A 18 4.35 16.82 7.84
C LEU A 18 3.27 15.86 8.36
N THR A 19 3.56 14.57 8.46
CA THR A 19 2.62 13.57 9.01
C THR A 19 2.36 13.84 10.48
N ARG A 20 3.39 14.10 11.29
CA ARG A 20 3.22 14.42 12.71
C ARG A 20 2.36 15.67 12.92
N GLU A 21 2.65 16.75 12.19
CA GLU A 21 1.86 17.99 12.25
C GLU A 21 0.40 17.73 11.90
N ASN A 22 0.12 17.03 10.80
CA ASN A 22 -1.25 16.72 10.40
C ASN A 22 -1.99 15.84 11.42
N PHE A 23 -1.34 14.78 11.92
CA PHE A 23 -1.98 13.88 12.88
C PHE A 23 -2.19 14.54 14.25
N THR A 24 -1.27 15.39 14.69
CA THR A 24 -1.36 16.08 15.98
C THR A 24 -2.35 17.25 15.93
N ASP A 25 -2.19 18.14 14.95
CA ASP A 25 -2.82 19.46 14.97
C ASP A 25 -4.12 19.50 14.17
N HIS A 26 -4.26 18.67 13.13
CA HIS A 26 -5.46 18.64 12.28
C HIS A 26 -6.40 17.48 12.59
N LEU A 27 -5.87 16.29 12.87
CA LEU A 27 -6.68 15.11 13.19
C LEU A 27 -6.92 14.95 14.70
N GLY A 28 -6.10 15.55 15.56
CA GLY A 28 -6.18 15.38 17.01
C GLY A 28 -5.89 13.95 17.47
N TRP A 29 -5.15 13.18 16.67
CA TRP A 29 -4.82 11.77 16.91
C TRP A 29 -3.31 11.54 16.73
N PRO A 30 -2.49 11.89 17.74
CA PRO A 30 -1.02 11.85 17.65
C PRO A 30 -0.46 10.44 17.90
N ASP A 31 -0.95 9.44 17.16
CA ASP A 31 -0.47 8.07 17.27
C ASP A 31 0.90 7.92 16.59
N ALA A 32 1.94 7.68 17.40
CA ALA A 32 3.31 7.63 16.92
C ALA A 32 3.60 6.44 15.98
N GLU A 33 2.90 5.31 16.17
CA GLU A 33 3.08 4.13 15.32
C GLU A 33 2.47 4.38 13.94
N VAL A 34 1.26 4.95 13.90
CA VAL A 34 0.59 5.29 12.64
C VAL A 34 1.32 6.40 11.90
N ILE A 35 1.80 7.44 12.61
CA ILE A 35 2.63 8.50 12.01
C ILE A 35 3.90 7.90 11.38
N GLY A 36 4.58 6.99 12.10
CA GLY A 36 5.75 6.29 11.58
C GLY A 36 5.41 5.47 10.33
N TYR A 37 4.34 4.69 10.39
CA TYR A 37 3.89 3.86 9.28
C TYR A 37 3.58 4.67 8.01
N VAL A 38 2.79 5.75 8.13
CA VAL A 38 2.44 6.60 6.99
C VAL A 38 3.70 7.28 6.43
N THR A 39 4.64 7.68 7.29
CA THR A 39 5.92 8.25 6.85
C THR A 39 6.72 7.24 6.02
N ASP A 40 6.76 5.98 6.44
CA ASP A 40 7.43 4.91 5.70
C ASP A 40 6.75 4.66 4.34
N VAL A 41 5.40 4.59 4.30
CA VAL A 41 4.66 4.43 3.03
C VAL A 41 4.94 5.57 2.05
N LEU A 42 4.89 6.82 2.52
CA LEU A 42 5.19 8.00 1.68
C LEU A 42 6.62 7.99 1.17
N THR A 43 7.56 7.56 2.01
CA THR A 43 8.99 7.47 1.66
C THR A 43 9.25 6.36 0.64
N ASP A 44 8.70 5.17 0.86
CA ASP A 44 8.87 4.02 -0.01
C ASP A 44 8.38 4.34 -1.42
N PHE A 45 7.21 4.97 -1.53
CA PHE A 45 6.55 5.23 -2.82
C PHE A 45 7.09 6.44 -3.58
N VAL A 46 8.15 7.10 -3.08
CA VAL A 46 8.94 8.03 -3.89
C VAL A 46 9.56 7.32 -5.10
N HIS A 47 9.91 6.04 -4.96
CA HIS A 47 10.43 5.24 -6.07
C HIS A 47 9.30 4.47 -6.77
N ILE A 48 9.13 4.72 -8.07
CA ILE A 48 8.10 4.04 -8.88
C ILE A 48 8.24 2.50 -8.89
N ASP A 49 9.47 2.00 -8.69
CA ASP A 49 9.72 0.57 -8.56
C ASP A 49 9.15 -0.04 -7.27
N GLN A 50 8.98 0.77 -6.21
CA GLN A 50 8.30 0.36 -4.98
C GLN A 50 6.78 0.44 -5.11
N VAL A 51 6.29 1.43 -5.88
CA VAL A 51 4.86 1.54 -6.25
C VAL A 51 4.41 0.31 -7.04
N TYR A 52 5.23 -0.13 -8.00
CA TYR A 52 5.00 -1.35 -8.76
C TYR A 52 6.02 -2.41 -8.37
N LYS A 53 5.99 -2.88 -7.11
CA LYS A 53 6.93 -3.90 -6.63
C LYS A 53 6.45 -5.34 -6.86
N ILE A 54 5.14 -5.55 -6.93
CA ILE A 54 4.55 -6.88 -7.13
C ILE A 54 4.86 -7.36 -8.55
N ARG A 55 5.26 -8.63 -8.63
CA ARG A 55 5.60 -9.33 -9.87
C ARG A 55 4.74 -10.57 -9.96
N ASN A 56 4.24 -10.86 -11.16
CA ASN A 56 3.57 -12.12 -11.44
C ASN A 56 4.58 -13.27 -11.61
N ALA A 57 4.09 -14.48 -11.81
CA ALA A 57 4.92 -15.68 -12.00
C ALA A 57 5.89 -15.59 -13.18
N GLN A 58 5.59 -14.77 -14.20
CA GLN A 58 6.46 -14.51 -15.36
C GLN A 58 7.49 -13.41 -15.10
N GLY A 59 7.48 -12.80 -13.91
CA GLY A 59 8.38 -11.71 -13.53
C GLY A 59 7.97 -10.35 -14.07
N TRP A 60 6.75 -10.20 -14.61
CA TRP A 60 6.26 -8.91 -15.10
C TRP A 60 5.68 -8.07 -13.97
N ARG A 61 5.76 -6.74 -14.13
CA ARG A 61 5.18 -5.77 -13.20
C ARG A 61 3.66 -5.92 -13.19
N VAL A 62 3.08 -5.97 -12.00
CA VAL A 62 1.64 -5.91 -11.80
C VAL A 62 1.28 -4.47 -11.46
N GLU A 63 0.43 -3.85 -12.28
CA GLU A 63 0.07 -2.43 -12.16
C GLU A 63 -1.37 -2.21 -11.69
N GLU A 64 -2.25 -3.20 -11.89
CA GLU A 64 -3.65 -3.15 -11.47
C GLU A 64 -3.85 -3.77 -10.08
N VAL A 65 -4.62 -3.11 -9.23
CA VAL A 65 -4.99 -3.61 -7.90
C VAL A 65 -5.76 -4.92 -8.00
N ALA A 66 -6.63 -5.09 -8.99
CA ALA A 66 -7.36 -6.33 -9.24
C ALA A 66 -6.40 -7.51 -9.49
N GLU A 67 -5.34 -7.29 -10.28
CA GLU A 67 -4.32 -8.30 -10.53
C GLU A 67 -3.44 -8.51 -9.30
N MET A 68 -3.08 -7.46 -8.56
CA MET A 68 -2.35 -7.61 -7.29
C MET A 68 -3.13 -8.48 -6.30
N LEU A 69 -4.44 -8.27 -6.15
CA LEU A 69 -5.27 -9.12 -5.28
C LEU A 69 -5.23 -10.59 -5.71
N TYR A 70 -5.19 -10.86 -7.01
CA TYR A 70 -5.09 -12.22 -7.54
C TYR A 70 -3.72 -12.86 -7.24
N GLU A 71 -2.63 -12.08 -7.27
CA GLU A 71 -1.28 -12.50 -6.83
C GLU A 71 -1.18 -12.76 -5.31
N GLY A 72 -2.08 -12.16 -4.53
CA GLY A 72 -2.10 -12.28 -3.06
C GLY A 72 -2.97 -13.41 -2.54
N ASP A 73 -3.82 -14.00 -3.36
CA ASP A 73 -4.78 -15.01 -2.89
C ASP A 73 -4.20 -16.43 -2.98
N LEU A 74 -4.17 -17.15 -1.85
CA LEU A 74 -3.69 -18.53 -1.74
C LEU A 74 -4.50 -19.54 -2.56
N LEU A 75 -5.77 -19.26 -2.80
CA LEU A 75 -6.61 -20.09 -3.67
C LEU A 75 -6.29 -19.86 -5.16
N HIS A 76 -5.49 -18.85 -5.47
CA HIS A 76 -5.19 -18.44 -6.83
C HIS A 76 -3.70 -18.47 -7.16
N ARG A 77 -2.91 -17.44 -6.79
CA ARG A 77 -1.48 -17.33 -7.20
C ARG A 77 -0.50 -17.12 -6.06
N ALA A 78 -0.93 -16.88 -4.82
CA ALA A 78 0.01 -16.79 -3.71
C ALA A 78 0.60 -18.17 -3.38
N GLU A 79 1.92 -18.27 -3.45
CA GLU A 79 2.66 -19.52 -3.20
C GLU A 79 2.87 -19.80 -1.71
N SER A 80 2.66 -18.80 -0.84
CA SER A 80 2.81 -18.94 0.61
C SER A 80 2.01 -17.89 1.38
N LEU A 81 1.80 -18.14 2.68
CA LEU A 81 1.17 -17.20 3.62
C LEU A 81 1.96 -15.88 3.71
N GLU A 82 3.29 -15.94 3.63
CA GLU A 82 4.14 -14.76 3.60
C GLU A 82 3.89 -13.91 2.36
N ARG A 83 3.69 -14.56 1.20
CA ARG A 83 3.38 -13.88 -0.05
C ARG A 83 2.00 -13.22 0.00
N GLU A 84 0.99 -13.93 0.49
CA GLU A 84 -0.36 -13.38 0.71
C GLU A 84 -0.30 -12.12 1.58
N ARG A 85 0.38 -12.20 2.71
CA ARG A 85 0.56 -11.06 3.61
C ARG A 85 1.32 -9.90 2.95
N GLU A 86 2.41 -10.18 2.25
CA GLU A 86 3.21 -9.16 1.56
C GLU A 86 2.38 -8.40 0.53
N VAL A 87 1.60 -9.13 -0.28
CA VAL A 87 0.77 -8.57 -1.33
C VAL A 87 -0.39 -7.78 -0.73
N HIS A 88 -1.10 -8.31 0.27
CA HIS A 88 -2.17 -7.56 0.93
C HIS A 88 -1.66 -6.31 1.65
N LYS A 89 -0.49 -6.35 2.29
CA LYS A 89 0.12 -5.14 2.86
C LYS A 89 0.36 -4.10 1.76
N HIS A 90 0.94 -4.52 0.64
CA HIS A 90 1.20 -3.61 -0.47
C HIS A 90 -0.08 -3.05 -1.11
N VAL A 91 -1.13 -3.86 -1.26
CA VAL A 91 -2.44 -3.39 -1.74
C VAL A 91 -3.03 -2.36 -0.77
N GLY A 92 -2.92 -2.58 0.54
CA GLY A 92 -3.28 -1.61 1.57
C GLY A 92 -2.52 -0.29 1.42
N ASP A 93 -1.19 -0.36 1.31
CA ASP A 93 -0.31 0.80 1.15
C ASP A 93 -0.62 1.57 -0.14
N TYR A 94 -0.73 0.86 -1.27
CA TYR A 94 -1.00 1.42 -2.59
C TYR A 94 -2.36 2.11 -2.65
N THR A 95 -3.42 1.46 -2.17
CA THR A 95 -4.76 2.03 -2.20
C THR A 95 -4.88 3.25 -1.27
N MET A 96 -4.25 3.21 -0.08
CA MET A 96 -4.18 4.36 0.82
C MET A 96 -3.46 5.54 0.17
N PHE A 97 -2.28 5.29 -0.41
CA PHE A 97 -1.48 6.31 -1.07
C PHE A 97 -2.20 6.93 -2.26
N MET A 98 -2.79 6.13 -3.15
CA MET A 98 -3.51 6.63 -4.32
C MET A 98 -4.77 7.41 -3.92
N ALA A 99 -5.51 6.94 -2.90
CA ALA A 99 -6.69 7.65 -2.41
C ALA A 99 -6.35 8.97 -1.70
N GLY A 100 -5.21 9.03 -1.01
CA GLY A 100 -4.78 10.22 -0.27
C GLY A 100 -4.07 11.27 -1.14
N VAL A 101 -3.07 10.84 -1.92
CA VAL A 101 -2.16 11.73 -2.67
C VAL A 101 -2.65 12.00 -4.09
N PHE A 102 -3.37 11.06 -4.71
CA PHE A 102 -3.82 11.15 -6.11
C PHE A 102 -5.32 10.88 -6.29
N PRO A 103 -6.24 11.55 -5.56
CA PRO A 103 -7.67 11.29 -5.66
C PRO A 103 -8.23 11.51 -7.08
N GLU A 104 -7.62 12.37 -7.89
CA GLU A 104 -8.00 12.59 -9.29
C GLU A 104 -7.78 11.36 -10.17
N PHE A 105 -6.77 10.53 -9.86
CA PHE A 105 -6.57 9.26 -10.56
C PHE A 105 -7.78 8.35 -10.38
N LEU A 106 -8.29 8.22 -9.15
CA LEU A 106 -9.48 7.41 -8.85
C LEU A 106 -10.73 7.98 -9.53
N HIS A 107 -10.88 9.30 -9.57
CA HIS A 107 -11.97 9.94 -10.29
C HIS A 107 -11.93 9.67 -11.79
N ARG A 108 -10.74 9.72 -12.40
CA ARG A 108 -10.57 9.36 -13.82
C ARG A 108 -10.94 7.91 -14.05
N LEU A 109 -10.42 6.99 -13.23
CA LEU A 109 -10.68 5.56 -13.36
C LEU A 109 -12.18 5.22 -13.31
N LYS A 110 -12.92 5.80 -12.34
CA LYS A 110 -14.38 5.64 -12.23
C LYS A 110 -15.15 6.25 -13.39
N ARG A 111 -14.71 7.41 -13.88
CA ARG A 111 -15.37 8.10 -15.01
C ARG A 111 -15.11 7.38 -16.32
N SER A 112 -13.93 6.82 -16.49
CA SER A 112 -13.54 6.17 -17.72
C SER A 112 -14.51 5.03 -18.05
N ARG A 113 -15.05 4.27 -17.07
CA ARG A 113 -15.93 3.09 -17.30
C ARG A 113 -15.43 2.15 -18.42
N ALA A 114 -14.18 2.30 -18.84
CA ALA A 114 -13.73 1.90 -20.16
C ALA A 114 -13.02 0.58 -19.97
N VAL A 115 -13.81 -0.49 -20.16
CA VAL A 115 -13.56 -1.73 -20.91
C VAL A 115 -12.21 -2.48 -20.75
N ASP A 116 -11.11 -1.81 -20.42
CA ASP A 116 -9.74 -2.35 -20.47
C ASP A 116 -9.05 -2.51 -19.09
N SER A 117 -9.61 -1.96 -18.00
CA SER A 117 -9.00 -2.08 -16.66
C SER A 117 -9.98 -2.54 -15.59
N ALA A 118 -9.63 -3.62 -14.88
CA ALA A 118 -10.48 -4.19 -13.83
C ALA A 118 -10.60 -3.26 -12.62
N ASP A 119 -9.63 -2.38 -12.39
CA ASP A 119 -9.61 -1.44 -11.27
C ASP A 119 -10.74 -0.40 -11.32
N GLY A 120 -11.32 -0.14 -12.50
CA GLY A 120 -12.48 0.76 -12.65
C GLY A 120 -13.74 0.30 -11.89
N LEU A 121 -13.79 -0.98 -11.52
CA LEU A 121 -14.90 -1.56 -10.76
C LEU A 121 -14.62 -1.63 -9.26
N LEU A 122 -13.40 -1.32 -8.82
CA LEU A 122 -13.00 -1.45 -7.43
C LEU A 122 -13.34 -0.21 -6.60
N ASP A 123 -13.78 -0.45 -5.36
CA ASP A 123 -13.77 0.55 -4.31
C ASP A 123 -12.42 0.48 -3.58
N PHE A 124 -11.48 1.34 -3.96
CA PHE A 124 -10.12 1.36 -3.43
C PHE A 124 -10.07 1.52 -1.90
N ILE A 125 -10.98 2.31 -1.31
CA ILE A 125 -11.02 2.48 0.14
C ILE A 125 -11.43 1.17 0.81
N ARG A 126 -12.45 0.49 0.26
CA ARG A 126 -12.88 -0.82 0.77
C ARG A 126 -11.79 -1.88 0.60
N VAL A 127 -11.17 -1.95 -0.58
CA VAL A 127 -10.09 -2.90 -0.89
C VAL A 127 -8.91 -2.71 0.06
N GLY A 128 -8.47 -1.47 0.29
CA GLY A 128 -7.39 -1.16 1.22
C GLY A 128 -7.70 -1.60 2.65
N LYS A 129 -8.89 -1.26 3.16
CA LYS A 129 -9.33 -1.67 4.51
C LYS A 129 -9.38 -3.19 4.68
N VAL A 130 -9.93 -3.90 3.69
CA VAL A 130 -9.97 -5.37 3.72
C VAL A 130 -8.56 -5.96 3.71
N SER A 131 -7.66 -5.41 2.90
CA SER A 131 -6.29 -5.91 2.81
C SER A 131 -5.51 -5.69 4.11
N TYR A 132 -5.63 -4.52 4.75
CA TYR A 132 -5.04 -4.32 6.08
C TYR A 132 -5.64 -5.23 7.15
N ARG A 133 -6.96 -5.49 7.11
CA ARG A 133 -7.58 -6.46 8.02
C ARG A 133 -6.96 -7.84 7.84
N ILE A 134 -6.82 -8.32 6.61
CA ILE A 134 -6.16 -9.60 6.32
C ILE A 134 -4.75 -9.61 6.92
N VAL A 135 -3.95 -8.57 6.70
CA VAL A 135 -2.59 -8.46 7.27
C VAL A 135 -2.59 -8.50 8.80
N SER A 136 -3.57 -7.87 9.47
CA SER A 136 -3.69 -7.84 10.92
C SER A 136 -3.98 -9.21 11.53
N GLU A 137 -4.55 -10.14 10.76
CA GLU A 137 -4.86 -11.51 11.21
C GLU A 137 -3.60 -12.39 11.29
N PHE A 138 -2.50 -11.99 10.64
CA PHE A 138 -1.19 -12.68 10.71
C PHE A 138 -0.48 -12.36 12.04
N THR A 139 -0.98 -12.98 13.11
CA THR A 139 -0.51 -12.80 14.50
C THR A 139 0.59 -13.79 14.95
N TYR A 140 1.03 -14.69 14.06
CA TYR A 140 2.04 -15.72 14.35
C TYR A 140 3.28 -15.58 13.45
N GLY A 141 4.45 -16.01 13.97
CA GLY A 141 5.74 -15.98 13.24
C GLY A 141 6.51 -14.66 13.38
N PRO A 142 7.52 -14.38 12.52
CA PRO A 142 8.36 -13.17 12.60
C PRO A 142 7.59 -11.86 12.34
N TYR A 143 6.29 -11.93 12.05
CA TYR A 143 5.44 -10.82 11.65
C TYR A 143 4.49 -10.30 12.75
N ALA A 144 4.48 -10.94 13.92
CA ALA A 144 3.74 -10.48 15.09
C ALA A 144 4.00 -9.00 15.49
N PRO A 145 5.23 -8.44 15.38
CA PRO A 145 5.47 -7.02 15.68
C PRO A 145 5.16 -6.08 14.50
N SER A 146 4.65 -6.57 13.37
CA SER A 146 4.44 -5.79 12.14
C SER A 146 3.00 -5.81 11.65
N ALA A 147 2.07 -6.34 12.45
CA ALA A 147 0.63 -6.23 12.21
C ALA A 147 0.20 -4.78 12.51
N PRO A 148 -0.30 -4.03 11.51
CA PRO A 148 -0.86 -2.70 11.72
C PRO A 148 -2.23 -2.74 12.41
#